data_AF-A0A4R8V535-F1
#
_entry.id   AF-A0A4R8V535-F1
#
_cell.length_a   1.000
_cell.length_b   1.000
_cell.length_c   1.000
_cell.angle_alpha   90.00
_cell.angle_beta   90.00
_cell.angle_gamma   90.00
#
_symmetry.space_group_name_H-M   'P 1'
#
loop_
_entity.id
_entity.type
_entity.pdbx_description
1 polymer ?
#
loop_
_entity_poly.entity_id
_entity_poly.type
_entity_poly.pdbx_seq_one_letter_code
_entity_poly.pdbx_strand_id
1 'polypeptide(L)' 'MAYSSRVYRPEQWSRAALAGLGAPDPKTAAVALMAFGEGLILHRLTVDEGAEIRPAVALVVRACLASPTP' A
#
# COMPACT_ATOMS: atom_id res chain seq x y z
N MET A 1 -7.79 27.33 17.15
CA MET A 1 -8.09 26.35 16.08
C MET A 1 -6.80 25.57 15.81
N ALA A 2 -6.57 24.49 16.56
CA ALA A 2 -5.30 23.77 16.54
C ALA A 2 -5.25 22.82 15.33
N TYR A 3 -4.51 23.21 14.29
CA TYR A 3 -4.19 22.35 13.16
C TYR A 3 -3.21 21.27 13.66
N SER A 4 -3.77 20.14 14.10
CA SER A 4 -3.03 19.03 14.69
C SER A 4 -1.94 18.54 13.74
N SER A 5 -0.72 18.63 14.23
CA SER A 5 0.58 18.30 13.67
C SER A 5 0.81 16.81 13.39
N ARG A 6 -0.10 16.15 12.66
CA ARG A 6 0.18 14.85 12.04
C ARG A 6 0.47 15.07 10.58
N VAL A 7 1.72 15.39 10.28
CA VAL A 7 2.25 15.23 8.91
C VAL A 7 1.95 13.78 8.51
N TYR A 8 1.04 13.58 7.57
CA TYR A 8 0.71 12.26 7.05
C TYR A 8 1.97 11.75 6.34
N ARG A 9 2.75 10.91 7.02
CA ARG A 9 3.91 10.22 6.43
C ARG A 9 3.38 8.89 5.90
N PRO A 10 2.96 8.80 4.62
CA PRO A 10 2.32 7.60 4.09
C PRO A 10 3.20 6.36 4.25
N GLU A 11 4.53 6.51 4.16
CA GLU A 11 5.49 5.44 4.46
C GLU A 11 5.37 4.94 5.91
N GLN A 12 5.38 5.85 6.89
CA GLN A 12 5.35 5.47 8.31
C GLN A 12 4.01 4.85 8.69
N TRP A 13 2.90 5.41 8.19
CA TRP A 13 1.57 4.86 8.40
C TRP A 13 1.43 3.48 7.74
N SER A 14 1.84 3.34 6.49
CA SER A 14 1.74 2.07 5.74
C SER A 14 2.57 0.99 6.39
N ARG A 15 3.80 1.32 6.82
CA ARG A 15 4.67 0.41 7.56
C ARG A 15 4.03 -0.03 8.88
N ALA A 16 3.45 0.89 9.65
CA ALA A 16 2.79 0.57 10.92
C ALA A 16 1.55 -0.33 10.70
N ALA A 17 0.74 -0.04 9.68
CA ALA A 17 -0.41 -0.84 9.31
C ALA A 17 -0.01 -2.26 8.89
N LEU A 18 1.00 -2.39 8.03
CA LEU A 18 1.49 -3.69 7.55
C LEU A 18 2.14 -4.50 8.67
N ALA A 19 2.85 -3.85 9.60
CA ALA A 19 3.34 -4.51 10.81
C ALA A 19 2.18 -5.04 11.68
N GLY A 20 1.12 -4.24 11.87
CA GLY A 20 -0.07 -4.66 12.61
C GLY A 20 -0.85 -5.80 11.95
N LEU A 21 -0.75 -5.95 10.63
CA LEU A 21 -1.35 -7.04 9.85
C LEU A 21 -0.47 -8.30 9.78
N GLY A 22 0.77 -8.26 10.29
CA GLY A 22 1.67 -9.41 10.31
C GLY A 22 2.55 -9.57 9.06
N ALA A 23 2.84 -8.49 8.33
CA ALA A 23 3.79 -8.55 7.23
C ALA A 23 5.18 -9.03 7.72
N PRO A 24 5.82 -10.01 7.06
CA PRO A 24 7.13 -10.53 7.47
C PRO A 24 8.26 -9.51 7.30
N ASP A 25 8.15 -8.63 6.30
CA ASP A 25 8.98 -7.44 6.13
C ASP A 25 8.10 -6.20 5.89
N PRO A 26 7.67 -5.52 6.97
CA PRO A 26 6.78 -4.35 6.87
C PRO A 26 7.40 -3.17 6.11
N LYS A 27 8.74 -3.07 6.05
CA LYS A 27 9.41 -1.96 5.36
C LYS A 27 9.34 -2.19 3.85
N THR A 28 9.76 -3.36 3.38
CA THR A 28 9.70 -3.72 1.96
C THR A 28 8.25 -3.76 1.47
N ALA A 29 7.34 -4.31 2.29
CA ALA A 29 5.91 -4.32 1.99
C ALA A 29 5.32 -2.90 1.84
N ALA A 30 5.71 -1.94 2.69
CA ALA A 30 5.24 -0.56 2.57
C ALA A 30 5.69 0.10 1.28
N VAL A 31 6.95 -0.13 0.87
CA VAL A 31 7.47 0.36 -0.41
C VAL A 31 6.71 -0.26 -1.58
N ALA A 32 6.49 -1.57 -1.57
CA ALA A 32 5.75 -2.27 -2.61
C ALA A 32 4.30 -1.80 -2.72
N LEU A 33 3.61 -1.62 -1.59
CA LEU A 33 2.24 -1.12 -1.54
C LEU A 33 2.14 0.30 -2.11
N MET A 34 3.07 1.18 -1.75
CA MET A 34 3.07 2.57 -2.26
C MET A 34 3.37 2.62 -3.76
N ALA A 35 4.39 1.89 -4.23
CA ALA A 35 4.74 1.83 -5.65
C ALA A 35 3.59 1.23 -6.49
N PHE A 36 2.94 0.19 -5.98
CA PHE A 36 1.74 -0.37 -6.61
C PHE A 36 0.59 0.63 -6.66
N GLY A 37 0.34 1.34 -5.54
CA GLY A 37 -0.68 2.38 -5.48
C GLY A 37 -0.46 3.50 -6.50
N GLU A 38 0.79 3.96 -6.64
CA GLU A 38 1.18 4.94 -7.66
C GLU A 38 0.93 4.41 -9.07
N GLY A 39 1.37 3.19 -9.38
CA GLY A 39 1.10 2.55 -10.66
C GLY A 39 -0.39 2.38 -10.97
N LEU A 40 -1.20 2.00 -9.97
CA LEU A 40 -2.65 1.85 -10.13
C LEU A 40 -3.34 3.18 -10.41
N ILE A 41 -2.93 4.26 -9.72
CA ILE A 41 -3.44 5.61 -9.97
C ILE A 41 -3.09 6.03 -11.39
N LEU A 42 -1.82 5.90 -11.80
CA LEU A 42 -1.38 6.28 -13.13
C LEU A 42 -2.07 5.45 -14.22
N HIS A 43 -2.22 4.14 -14.02
CA HIS A 43 -2.92 3.25 -14.95
C HIS A 43 -4.37 3.69 -15.16
N ARG A 44 -5.08 4.04 -14.08
CA ARG A 44 -6.46 4.53 -14.18
C ARG A 44 -6.59 5.89 -14.86
N LEU A 45 -5.58 6.74 -14.74
CA LEU A 45 -5.59 8.05 -15.38
C LEU A 45 -5.20 8.00 -16.86
N THR A 46 -4.41 7.01 -17.27
CA THR A 46 -3.74 7.03 -18.59
C THR A 46 -4.09 5.85 -19.49
N VAL A 47 -4.63 4.76 -18.95
CA VAL A 47 -4.87 3.51 -19.69
C VAL A 47 -6.33 3.07 -19.59
N ASP A 48 -6.85 2.88 -18.37
CA ASP A 48 -8.20 2.36 -18.14
C ASP A 48 -8.86 2.99 -16.90
N GLU A 49 -9.74 3.96 -17.12
CA GLU A 49 -10.53 4.60 -16.06
C GLU A 49 -11.53 3.65 -15.37
N GLY A 50 -11.81 2.49 -15.98
CA GLY A 50 -12.69 1.45 -15.45
C GLY A 50 -12.00 0.43 -14.55
N ALA A 51 -10.66 0.41 -14.50
CA ALA A 51 -9.89 -0.66 -13.86
C ALA A 51 -10.27 -0.85 -12.37
N GLU A 52 -10.67 -2.07 -12.00
CA GLU A 52 -11.20 -2.36 -10.66
C GLU A 52 -10.18 -2.16 -9.53
N ILE A 53 -10.46 -1.25 -8.59
CA ILE A 53 -9.53 -0.86 -7.52
C ILE A 53 -9.48 -1.88 -6.39
N ARG A 54 -10.65 -2.30 -5.88
CA ARG A 54 -10.76 -3.19 -4.71
C ARG A 54 -10.03 -4.53 -4.88
N PRO A 55 -10.21 -5.28 -5.98
CA PRO A 55 -9.50 -6.54 -6.16
C PRO A 55 -7.99 -6.34 -6.30
N ALA A 56 -7.56 -5.26 -6.98
CA ALA A 56 -6.16 -4.91 -7.16
C ALA A 56 -5.47 -4.59 -5.82
N VAL A 57 -6.10 -3.78 -4.97
CA VAL A 57 -5.60 -3.49 -3.61
C VAL A 57 -5.58 -4.74 -2.73
N ALA A 58 -6.62 -5.58 -2.79
CA ALA A 58 -6.66 -6.82 -2.02
C ALA A 58 -5.52 -7.78 -2.41
N LEU A 59 -5.17 -7.82 -3.70
CA LEU A 59 -4.04 -8.62 -4.21
C LEU A 59 -2.71 -8.16 -3.61
N VAL A 60 -2.37 -6.86 -3.70
CA VAL A 60 -1.09 -6.36 -3.19
C VAL A 60 -0.99 -6.50 -1.67
N VAL A 61 -2.08 -6.31 -0.93
CA VAL A 61 -2.09 -6.52 0.53
C VAL A 61 -1.82 -7.99 0.85
N ARG A 62 -2.45 -8.94 0.16
CA ARG A 62 -2.13 -10.37 0.35
C ARG A 62 -0.69 -10.70 0.02
N ALA A 63 -0.14 -10.12 -1.04
CA ALA A 63 1.27 -10.29 -1.40
C ALA A 63 2.21 -9.74 -0.32
N CYS A 64 1.88 -8.58 0.27
CA CYS A 64 2.64 -7.99 1.37
C CYS A 64 2.66 -8.85 2.65
N LEU A 65 1.64 -9.69 2.83
CA LEU A 65 1.49 -10.58 4.00
C LEU A 65 1.99 -12.00 3.73
N ALA A 66 2.34 -12.32 2.49
CA ALA A 66 2.83 -13.65 2.14
C ALA A 66 4.25 -13.84 2.71
N SER A 67 4.44 -14.93 3.44
CA SER A 67 5.78 -15.42 3.78
C SER A 67 6.45 -15.93 2.51
N PRO A 68 7.73 -15.60 2.23
CA PRO A 68 8.47 -16.29 1.19
C PRO A 68 8.50 -17.78 1.55
N THR A 69 7.81 -18.60 0.77
CA THR A 69 7.97 -20.05 0.83
C THR A 69 9.40 -20.38 0.41
N PRO A 70 10.16 -21.16 1.20
CA PRO A 70 11.49 -21.61 0.82
C PRO A 70 11.48 -22.48 -0.43
#